data_AF-A0A242MMG6-F1
#
_entry.id   AF-A0A242MMG6-F1
#
_cell.length_a   1.000
_cell.length_b   1.000
_cell.length_c   1.000
_cell.angle_alpha   90.00
_cell.angle_beta   90.00
_cell.angle_gamma   90.00
#
_symmetry.space_group_name_H-M   'P 1'
#
loop_
_entity.id
_entity.type
_entity.pdbx_description
1 polymer ?
#
loop_
_entity_poly.entity_id
_entity_poly.type
_entity_poly.pdbx_seq_one_letter_code
_entity_poly.pdbx_strand_id
1 'polypeptide(L)'
;MRFAAAMKGEAQGSFITFASATLLFQTLTQPRLQILRAMMGIGPQSHQEVSQRVGRGVEAVQDDVRTLLNTGLLERTAGGAIVFPYNAVHVDFTIKNDK
;
A
#
# COMPACT_ATOMS: atom_id res chain seq x y z
N MET A 1 -3.23 -22.49 10.90
CA MET A 1 -2.23 -21.40 10.94
C MET A 1 -1.72 -21.16 9.53
N ARG A 2 -1.80 -19.92 9.00
CA ARG A 2 -1.47 -19.60 7.59
C ARG A 2 0.01 -19.89 7.24
N PHE A 3 0.89 -19.79 8.22
CA PHE A 3 2.29 -20.24 8.14
C PHE A 3 2.42 -21.71 7.70
N ALA A 4 1.53 -22.59 8.18
CA ALA A 4 1.53 -24.00 7.81
C ALA A 4 1.01 -24.25 6.37
N ALA A 5 0.22 -23.33 5.81
CA ALA A 5 -0.25 -23.40 4.42
C ALA A 5 0.80 -22.85 3.43
N ALA A 6 1.54 -21.81 3.81
CA ALA A 6 2.69 -21.31 3.03
C ALA A 6 3.81 -22.36 2.91
N MET A 7 4.06 -23.13 3.97
CA MET A 7 4.99 -24.28 3.95
C MET A 7 4.53 -25.43 3.03
N LYS A 8 3.28 -25.41 2.57
CA LYS A 8 2.71 -26.38 1.61
C LYS A 8 2.76 -25.92 0.14
N GLY A 9 3.32 -24.74 -0.15
CA GLY A 9 3.54 -24.27 -1.52
C GLY A 9 2.33 -23.63 -2.21
N GLU A 10 1.24 -23.37 -1.49
CA GLU A 10 0.12 -22.61 -2.02
C GLU A 10 0.45 -21.11 -2.01
N ALA A 11 0.36 -20.45 -3.17
CA ALA A 11 0.54 -19.00 -3.28
C ALA A 11 -0.59 -18.31 -2.51
N GLN A 12 -0.31 -17.89 -1.27
CA GLN A 12 -1.31 -17.28 -0.39
C GLN A 12 -1.68 -15.84 -0.81
N GLY A 13 -1.01 -15.26 -1.82
CA GLY A 13 -1.07 -13.84 -2.16
C GLY A 13 0.06 -13.05 -1.47
N SER A 14 0.25 -11.79 -1.87
CA SER A 14 1.22 -10.88 -1.24
C SER A 14 0.56 -10.16 -0.07
N PHE A 15 1.19 -10.22 1.10
CA PHE A 15 0.69 -9.56 2.32
C PHE A 15 1.76 -8.66 2.91
N ILE A 16 1.32 -7.52 3.42
CA ILE A 16 2.14 -6.61 4.21
C ILE A 16 1.59 -6.62 5.62
N THR A 17 2.44 -7.00 6.57
CA THR A 17 2.10 -7.06 8.00
C THR A 17 2.75 -5.90 8.74
N PHE A 18 2.01 -5.31 9.69
CA PHE A 18 2.52 -4.28 10.58
C PHE A 18 2.75 -4.86 11.97
N ALA A 19 3.78 -4.40 12.67
CA ALA A 19 4.07 -4.88 14.04
C ALA A 19 3.02 -4.43 15.08
N SER A 20 2.19 -3.44 14.76
CA SER A 20 1.08 -3.00 15.60
C SER A 20 -0.02 -2.30 14.79
N ALA A 21 -1.22 -2.20 15.36
CA ALA A 21 -2.31 -1.42 14.77
C ALA A 21 -1.95 0.07 14.65
N THR A 22 -1.19 0.61 15.60
CA THR A 22 -0.71 2.00 15.55
C THR A 22 0.17 2.25 14.32
N LEU A 23 1.12 1.34 14.02
CA LEU A 23 1.96 1.46 12.82
C LEU A 23 1.15 1.34 11.54
N LEU A 24 0.13 0.48 11.54
CA LEU A 24 -0.81 0.37 10.43
C LEU A 24 -1.52 1.71 10.19
N PHE A 25 -2.10 2.32 11.23
CA PHE A 25 -2.81 3.60 11.09
C PHE A 25 -1.90 4.78 10.75
N GLN A 26 -0.65 4.77 11.22
CA GLN A 26 0.37 5.76 10.82
C GLN A 26 0.79 5.59 9.35
N THR A 27 0.72 4.37 8.82
CA THR A 27 1.07 4.08 7.43
C THR A 27 -0.09 4.34 6.49
N LEU A 28 -1.28 3.82 6.79
CA LEU A 28 -2.48 3.90 5.98
C LEU A 28 -3.36 5.09 6.37
N THR A 29 -2.77 6.29 6.30
CA THR A 29 -3.48 7.54 6.51
C THR A 29 -4.48 7.80 5.38
N GLN A 30 -5.47 8.68 5.61
CA GLN A 30 -6.47 9.03 4.61
C GLN A 30 -5.88 9.49 3.26
N PRO A 31 -4.86 10.39 3.21
CA PRO A 31 -4.28 10.82 1.94
C PRO A 31 -3.62 9.68 1.15
N ARG A 32 -3.00 8.72 1.84
CA ARG A 32 -2.36 7.55 1.23
C ARG A 32 -3.38 6.55 0.74
N LEU A 33 -4.47 6.33 1.48
CA LEU A 33 -5.59 5.51 1.01
C LEU A 33 -6.24 6.08 -0.26
N GLN A 34 -6.30 7.41 -0.40
CA GLN A 34 -6.76 8.05 -1.64
C GLN A 34 -5.84 7.74 -2.82
N ILE A 35 -4.51 7.79 -2.63
CA ILE A 35 -3.54 7.41 -3.67
C ILE A 35 -3.73 5.94 -4.07
N LEU A 36 -3.81 5.02 -3.10
CA LEU A 36 -3.99 3.60 -3.39
C LEU A 36 -5.28 3.33 -4.19
N ARG A 37 -6.39 3.98 -3.82
CA ARG A 37 -7.65 3.88 -4.57
C ARG A 37 -7.54 4.46 -5.98
N ALA A 38 -6.87 5.60 -6.12
CA ALA A 38 -6.69 6.27 -7.41
C ALA A 38 -5.78 5.48 -8.37
N MET A 39 -4.88 4.66 -7.85
CA MET A 39 -3.96 3.83 -8.64
C MET A 39 -4.46 2.39 -8.85
N MET A 40 -5.53 1.97 -8.19
CA MET A 40 -6.04 0.60 -8.26
C MET A 40 -6.51 0.24 -9.68
N GLY A 41 -5.97 -0.85 -10.21
CA GLY A 41 -6.28 -1.32 -11.57
C GLY A 41 -5.71 -0.43 -12.68
N ILE A 42 -4.88 0.56 -12.33
CA ILE A 42 -4.21 1.45 -13.28
C ILE A 42 -2.77 1.01 -13.42
N GLY A 43 -2.26 1.05 -14.66
CA GLY A 43 -0.87 0.76 -14.95
C GLY A 43 0.11 1.77 -14.34
N PRO A 44 1.40 1.68 -14.70
CA PRO A 44 2.44 2.58 -14.19
C PRO A 44 2.12 4.07 -14.42
N GLN A 45 2.37 4.89 -13.42
CA GLN A 45 2.03 6.31 -13.37
C GLN A 45 3.21 7.14 -12.84
N SER A 46 3.34 8.37 -13.33
CA SER A 46 4.23 9.39 -12.78
C SER A 46 3.63 10.04 -11.53
N HIS A 47 4.46 10.71 -10.71
CA HIS A 47 3.97 11.49 -9.57
C HIS A 47 2.97 12.59 -9.99
N GLN A 48 3.14 13.17 -11.18
CA GLN A 48 2.26 14.20 -11.72
C GLN A 48 0.86 13.64 -12.05
N GLU A 49 0.79 12.48 -12.69
CA GLU A 49 -0.49 11.83 -12.99
C GLU A 49 -1.23 11.43 -11.70
N VAL A 50 -0.50 10.89 -10.72
CA VAL A 50 -1.08 10.58 -9.40
C VAL A 50 -1.62 11.86 -8.75
N SER A 51 -0.83 12.93 -8.76
CA SER A 51 -1.20 14.25 -8.22
C SER A 51 -2.46 14.82 -8.87
N GLN A 52 -2.57 14.75 -10.19
CA GLN A 52 -3.77 15.17 -10.91
C GLN A 52 -4.99 14.32 -10.53
N ARG A 53 -4.85 12.99 -10.42
CA ARG A 53 -5.96 12.11 -10.05
C ARG A 53 -6.49 12.37 -8.64
N VAL A 54 -5.62 12.63 -7.68
CA VAL A 54 -6.03 12.90 -6.29
C VAL A 54 -6.33 14.37 -6.03
N GLY A 55 -6.14 15.26 -7.01
CA GLY A 55 -6.39 16.70 -6.87
C GLY A 55 -5.51 17.39 -5.82
N ARG A 56 -4.26 16.94 -5.65
CA ARG A 56 -3.32 17.46 -4.64
C ARG A 56 -2.02 17.90 -5.27
N GLY A 57 -1.28 18.81 -4.62
CA GLY A 57 0.04 19.24 -5.08
C GLY A 57 1.07 18.11 -5.15
N VAL A 58 1.99 18.18 -6.11
CA VAL A 58 2.97 17.12 -6.41
C VAL A 58 3.89 16.82 -5.22
N GLU A 59 4.34 17.83 -4.48
CA GLU A 59 5.24 17.63 -3.33
C GLU A 59 4.59 16.78 -2.23
N ALA A 60 3.35 17.10 -1.86
CA ALA A 60 2.60 16.33 -0.85
C ALA A 60 2.35 14.88 -1.30
N VAL A 61 2.11 14.69 -2.61
CA VAL A 61 1.93 13.36 -3.20
C VAL A 61 3.24 12.59 -3.21
N GLN A 62 4.37 13.25 -3.46
CA GLN A 62 5.69 12.62 -3.49
C GLN A 62 6.09 12.07 -2.12
N ASP A 63 5.80 12.77 -1.03
CA ASP A 63 6.05 12.29 0.33
C ASP A 63 5.18 11.07 0.69
N ASP A 64 3.91 11.10 0.31
CA ASP A 64 2.99 9.98 0.51
C ASP A 64 3.42 8.75 -0.32
N VAL A 65 3.75 8.96 -1.59
CA VAL A 65 4.27 7.93 -2.50
C VAL A 65 5.56 7.33 -1.94
N ARG A 66 6.51 8.14 -1.47
CA ARG A 66 7.75 7.66 -0.85
C ARG A 66 7.45 6.74 0.34
N THR A 67 6.49 7.12 1.20
CA THR A 67 6.10 6.28 2.34
C THR A 67 5.52 4.96 1.89
N LEU A 68 4.64 4.97 0.88
CA LEU A 68 4.01 3.77 0.34
C LEU A 68 4.99 2.86 -0.42
N LEU A 69 6.01 3.43 -1.06
CA LEU A 69 7.12 2.68 -1.67
C LEU A 69 7.96 1.99 -0.58
N ASN A 70 8.29 2.70 0.50
CA ASN A 70 9.08 2.16 1.61
C ASN A 70 8.38 1.00 2.33
N THR A 71 7.04 0.95 2.29
CA THR A 71 6.25 -0.14 2.88
C THR A 71 5.99 -1.30 1.91
N GLY A 72 6.36 -1.16 0.63
CA GLY A 72 6.08 -2.15 -0.42
C GLY A 72 4.63 -2.15 -0.91
N LEU A 73 3.83 -1.15 -0.54
CA LEU A 73 2.46 -0.98 -1.05
C LEU A 73 2.46 -0.46 -2.50
N LEU A 74 3.46 0.34 -2.86
CA LEU A 74 3.74 0.74 -4.23
C LEU A 74 5.08 0.15 -4.66
N GLU A 75 5.24 -0.02 -5.97
CA GLU A 75 6.50 -0.45 -6.58
C GLU A 75 6.96 0.57 -7.62
N ARG A 76 8.29 0.65 -7.82
CA ARG A 76 8.88 1.37 -8.95
C ARG A 76 9.08 0.41 -10.10
N THR A 77 8.64 0.80 -11.29
CA THR A 77 8.97 0.08 -12.51
C THR A 77 10.41 0.38 -12.94
N ALA A 78 10.95 -0.42 -13.85
CA ALA A 78 12.28 -0.18 -14.42
C ALA A 78 12.41 1.22 -15.08
N GLY A 79 11.30 1.77 -15.61
CA GLY A 79 11.24 3.12 -16.18
C GLY A 79 11.07 4.25 -15.16
N GLY A 80 11.11 3.95 -13.85
CA GLY A 80 11.00 4.94 -12.78
C GLY A 80 9.57 5.40 -12.44
N ALA A 81 8.56 4.91 -13.17
CA ALA A 81 7.15 5.11 -12.85
C ALA A 81 6.74 4.30 -11.61
N ILE A 82 5.60 4.64 -11.03
CA ILE A 82 5.05 4.02 -9.82
C ILE A 82 3.83 3.21 -10.18
N VAL A 83 3.69 2.02 -9.62
CA VAL A 83 2.52 1.16 -9.81
C VAL A 83 2.01 0.66 -8.47
N PHE A 84 0.69 0.49 -8.37
CA PHE A 84 0.06 -0.28 -7.31
C PHE A 84 -0.18 -1.70 -7.85
N PRO A 85 0.66 -2.69 -7.50
CA PRO A 85 0.66 -4.00 -8.16
C PRO A 85 -0.48 -4.93 -7.71
N TYR A 86 -1.37 -4.44 -6.85
CA TYR A 86 -2.44 -5.23 -6.25
C TYR A 86 -3.81 -4.81 -6.78
N ASN A 87 -4.77 -5.74 -6.71
CA ASN A 87 -6.16 -5.53 -7.13
C ASN A 87 -7.08 -5.12 -5.97
N ALA A 88 -6.65 -5.29 -4.72
CA ALA A 88 -7.42 -4.94 -3.54
C ALA A 88 -6.51 -4.65 -2.34
N VAL A 89 -6.99 -3.82 -1.42
CA VAL A 89 -6.42 -3.65 -0.08
C VAL A 89 -7.46 -4.12 0.91
N HIS A 90 -7.13 -5.15 1.70
CA HIS A 90 -7.95 -5.62 2.80
C HIS A 90 -7.20 -5.38 4.11
N VAL A 91 -7.88 -4.75 5.07
CA VAL A 91 -7.31 -4.39 6.37
C VAL A 91 -8.18 -4.96 7.46
N ASP A 92 -7.63 -5.92 8.21
CA ASP A 92 -8.22 -6.43 9.43
C ASP A 92 -7.42 -5.94 10.63
N PHE A 93 -8.11 -5.51 11.68
CA PHE A 93 -7.50 -5.23 12.98
C PHE A 93 -8.25 -5.97 14.08
N THR A 94 -7.53 -6.48 15.06
CA THR A 94 -8.11 -7.08 16.26
C THR A 94 -7.43 -6.46 17.45
N ILE A 95 -8.22 -5.81 18.30
CA ILE A 95 -7.76 -5.31 19.59
C ILE A 95 -8.10 -6.40 20.60
N LYS A 96 -7.10 -6.93 21.28
CA LYS A 96 -7.27 -7.86 22.39
C LYS A 96 -6.80 -7.19 23.67
N ASN A 97 -7.49 -7.49 24.76
CA ASN A 97 -7.03 -7.15 26.09
C ASN A 97 -6.09 -8.28 26.52
N ASP A 98 -4.85 -7.97 26.89
CA ASP A 98 -3.93 -8.95 27.47
C ASP A 98 -4.20 -9.10 28.98
N LYS A 99 -5.46 -9.42 29.31
CA LYS A 99 -5.88 -9.86 30.64
C LYS A 99 -6.52 -11.24 30.56
#